data_AF-A0A1Z1WML5-F1
#
_entry.id   AF-A0A1Z1WML5-F1
#
_cell.length_a   1.000
_cell.length_b   1.000
_cell.length_c   1.000
_cell.angle_alpha   90.00
_cell.angle_beta   90.00
_cell.angle_gamma   90.00
#
_symmetry.space_group_name_H-M   'P 1'
#
loop_
_entity.id
_entity.type
_entity.pdbx_description
1 polymer ?
#
loop_
_entity_poly.entity_id
_entity_poly.type
_entity_poly.pdbx_seq_one_letter_code
_entity_poly.pdbx_strand_id
1 'polypeptide(L)'
;MFDRHAFTARRITLGLSVEELADEMVVAPSTIYRWESGETSPSLRMLVLVSRHLCTPLLSLLTAEDSEQRRKATAVDALIREDAKAA
;
A
#
# COMPACT_ATOMS: atom_id res chain seq x y z
N MET A 1 -0.65 9.82 3.02
CA MET A 1 0.46 9.41 2.11
C MET A 1 -0.01 8.22 1.27
N PHE A 2 0.67 7.84 0.18
CA PHE A 2 0.30 6.67 -0.62
C PHE A 2 0.50 5.36 0.17
N ASP A 3 -0.49 4.47 0.18
CA ASP A 3 -0.40 3.16 0.83
C ASP A 3 0.07 2.08 -0.16
N ARG A 4 1.39 1.83 -0.21
CA ARG A 4 1.98 0.79 -1.07
C ARG A 4 1.44 -0.60 -0.75
N HIS A 5 1.13 -0.89 0.52
CA HIS A 5 0.65 -2.21 0.91
C HIS A 5 -0.79 -2.43 0.46
N ALA A 6 -1.67 -1.42 0.61
CA ALA A 6 -3.03 -1.49 0.10
C ALA A 6 -3.05 -1.63 -1.43
N PHE A 7 -2.17 -0.89 -2.13
CA PHE A 7 -1.98 -1.02 -3.57
C PHE A 7 -1.56 -2.44 -3.98
N THR A 8 -0.48 -2.98 -3.40
CA THR A 8 0.03 -4.32 -3.72
C THR A 8 -1.00 -5.41 -3.40
N ALA A 9 -1.63 -5.32 -2.23
CA ALA A 9 -2.66 -6.28 -1.83
C ALA A 9 -3.83 -6.28 -2.82
N ARG A 10 -4.25 -5.09 -3.29
CA ARG A 10 -5.34 -4.98 -4.26
C ARG A 10 -4.95 -5.56 -5.62
N ARG A 11 -3.76 -5.25 -6.14
CA ARG A 11 -3.24 -5.83 -7.39
C ARG A 11 -3.23 -7.36 -7.34
N ILE A 12 -2.67 -7.92 -6.26
CA ILE A 12 -2.61 -9.38 -6.05
C ILE A 12 -4.01 -9.99 -5.94
N THR A 13 -4.94 -9.32 -5.24
CA THR A 13 -6.34 -9.79 -5.11
C THR A 13 -7.04 -9.88 -6.46
N LEU A 14 -6.69 -9.00 -7.40
CA LEU A 14 -7.21 -9.03 -8.78
C LEU A 14 -6.46 -10.04 -9.67
N GLY A 15 -5.42 -10.71 -9.15
CA GLY A 15 -4.63 -11.68 -9.91
C GLY A 15 -3.72 -11.05 -10.95
N LEU A 16 -3.50 -9.73 -10.91
CA LEU A 16 -2.68 -9.02 -11.90
C LEU A 16 -1.19 -9.18 -11.58
N SER A 17 -0.41 -9.57 -12.58
CA SER A 17 1.05 -9.40 -12.57
C SER A 17 1.43 -7.92 -12.58
N VAL A 18 2.70 -7.62 -12.29
CA VAL A 18 3.21 -6.25 -12.37
C VAL A 18 3.23 -5.79 -13.83
N GLU A 19 3.56 -6.69 -14.75
CA GLU A 19 3.64 -6.47 -16.18
C GLU A 19 2.27 -6.13 -16.76
N GLU A 20 1.22 -6.90 -16.44
CA GLU A 20 -0.15 -6.62 -16.88
C GLU A 20 -0.65 -5.26 -16.39
N LEU A 21 -0.45 -4.94 -15.11
CA LEU A 21 -0.86 -3.63 -14.59
C LEU A 21 -0.08 -2.48 -15.22
N ALA A 22 1.23 -2.67 -15.46
CA ALA A 22 2.07 -1.65 -16.08
C ALA A 22 1.64 -1.37 -17.53
N ASP A 23 1.32 -2.42 -18.29
CA ASP A 23 0.81 -2.31 -19.66
C ASP A 23 -0.54 -1.58 -19.69
N GLU A 24 -1.49 -1.95 -18.81
CA GLU A 24 -2.78 -1.29 -18.69
C GLU A 24 -2.66 0.19 -18.32
N MET A 25 -1.71 0.52 -17.44
CA MET A 25 -1.46 1.89 -16.98
C MET A 25 -0.55 2.69 -17.91
N VAL A 26 0.00 2.07 -18.95
CA VAL A 26 0.96 2.67 -19.89
C VAL A 26 2.18 3.26 -19.16
N VAL A 27 2.76 2.46 -18.27
CA VAL A 27 4.01 2.78 -17.54
C VAL A 27 5.01 1.64 -17.67
N ALA A 28 6.28 1.90 -17.40
CA ALA A 28 7.26 0.81 -17.34
C ALA A 28 6.98 -0.09 -16.10
N PRO A 29 7.15 -1.43 -16.18
CA PRO A 29 7.02 -2.32 -15.01
C PRO A 29 7.86 -1.89 -13.81
N SER A 30 9.06 -1.36 -14.07
CA SER A 30 9.93 -0.77 -13.04
C SER A 30 9.28 0.35 -12.24
N THR A 31 8.32 1.08 -12.82
CA THR A 31 7.56 2.12 -12.11
C THR A 31 6.68 1.49 -11.03
N ILE A 32 5.98 0.40 -11.35
CA ILE A 32 5.13 -0.31 -10.39
C ILE A 32 6.01 -0.95 -9.30
N TYR A 33 7.09 -1.64 -9.67
CA TYR A 33 8.03 -2.22 -8.69
C TYR A 33 8.54 -1.16 -7.69
N ARG A 34 8.88 0.04 -8.16
CA ARG A 34 9.33 1.15 -7.30
C ARG A 34 8.23 1.72 -6.39
N TRP A 35 6.96 1.64 -6.79
CA TRP A 35 5.85 1.99 -5.91
C TRP A 35 5.62 0.94 -4.83
N GLU A 36 5.65 -0.35 -5.20
CA GLU A 36 5.44 -1.46 -4.26
C GLU A 36 6.58 -1.59 -3.25
N SER A 37 7.82 -1.29 -3.66
CA SER A 37 8.98 -1.27 -2.77
C SER A 37 9.01 -0.02 -1.87
N GLY A 38 8.28 1.03 -2.23
CA GLY A 38 8.29 2.32 -1.54
C GLY A 38 9.47 3.22 -1.92
N GLU A 39 10.26 2.85 -2.93
CA GLU A 39 11.34 3.70 -3.44
C GLU A 39 10.81 5.02 -4.02
N THR A 40 9.64 4.98 -4.65
CA THR A 40 8.95 6.17 -5.16
C THR A 40 7.46 6.09 -4.85
N SER A 41 6.77 7.23 -4.90
CA SER A 41 5.31 7.29 -4.79
C SER A 41 4.69 7.77 -6.09
N PRO A 42 3.51 7.24 -6.48
CA PRO A 42 2.75 7.75 -7.61
C PRO A 42 2.31 9.20 -7.37
N SER A 43 2.22 9.97 -8.45
CA SER A 43 1.60 11.30 -8.41
C SER A 43 0.09 11.19 -8.14
N LEU A 44 -0.54 12.29 -7.70
CA LEU A 44 -2.00 12.30 -7.49
C LEU A 44 -2.78 11.93 -8.77
N ARG A 45 -2.33 12.42 -9.93
CA ARG A 45 -2.93 12.05 -11.22
C ARG A 45 -2.85 10.53 -11.46
N MET A 46 -1.72 9.94 -11.13
CA MET A 46 -1.51 8.51 -11.29
C MET A 46 -2.34 7.69 -10.30
N LEU A 47 -2.50 8.16 -9.06
CA LEU A 47 -3.39 7.54 -8.08
C LEU A 47 -4.86 7.49 -8.53
N VAL A 48 -5.33 8.52 -9.24
CA VAL A 48 -6.67 8.52 -9.84
C VAL A 48 -6.79 7.48 -10.97
N LEU A 49 -5.72 7.21 -11.71
CA LEU A 49 -5.72 6.15 -12.72
C LEU A 49 -5.70 4.77 -12.04
N VAL A 50 -4.81 4.57 -11.07
CA VAL A 50 -4.73 3.34 -10.27
C VAL A 50 -6.08 2.99 -9.66
N SER A 51 -6.78 3.96 -9.05
CA SER A 51 -8.06 3.69 -8.41
C SER A 51 -9.12 3.16 -9.38
N ARG A 52 -9.09 3.63 -10.64
CA ARG A 52 -9.96 3.16 -11.72
C ARG A 52 -9.58 1.76 -12.18
N HIS A 53 -8.31 1.51 -12.49
CA HIS A 53 -7.83 0.21 -12.96
C HIS A 53 -7.99 -0.88 -11.90
N LEU A 54 -7.71 -0.57 -10.63
CA LEU A 54 -7.86 -1.50 -9.53
C LEU A 54 -9.28 -1.58 -8.97
N CYS A 55 -10.24 -0.88 -9.59
CA CYS A 55 -11.64 -0.81 -9.18
C CYS A 55 -11.79 -0.59 -7.66
N THR A 56 -11.02 0.35 -7.10
CA THR A 56 -10.95 0.59 -5.65
C THR A 56 -11.14 2.08 -5.37
N PRO A 57 -11.83 2.48 -4.28
CA PRO A 57 -11.92 3.88 -3.92
C PRO A 57 -10.53 4.51 -3.76
N LEU A 58 -10.34 5.73 -4.28
CA LEU A 58 -9.05 6.44 -4.18
C LEU A 58 -8.57 6.53 -2.71
N LEU A 59 -9.50 6.78 -1.79
CA LEU A 59 -9.19 6.89 -0.37
C LEU A 59 -8.61 5.58 0.21
N SER A 60 -8.94 4.42 -0.36
CA SER A 60 -8.39 3.13 0.06
C SER A 60 -6.92 2.94 -0.34
N LEU A 61 -6.40 3.75 -1.27
CA LEU A 61 -4.98 3.77 -1.66
C LEU A 61 -4.17 4.83 -0.88
N LEU A 62 -4.83 5.55 0.03
CA LEU A 62 -4.23 6.58 0.84
C LEU A 62 -4.22 6.13 2.30
N THR A 63 -3.08 6.29 2.95
CA THR A 63 -2.94 6.13 4.39
C THR A 63 -3.06 7.49 5.08
N ALA A 64 -3.64 7.50 6.29
CA ALA A 64 -3.48 8.61 7.24
C ALA A 64 -2.11 8.58 7.93
N GLU A 65 -1.52 7.39 8.15
CA GLU A 65 -0.21 7.16 8.76
C GLU A 65 0.40 5.84 8.23
N ASP A 66 1.74 5.75 8.14
CA ASP A 66 2.43 4.54 7.69
C ASP A 66 1.89 3.30 8.42
N SER A 67 1.38 2.32 7.68
CA SER A 67 0.82 1.09 8.25
C SER A 67 1.86 0.26 9.02
N GLU A 68 3.14 0.60 8.86
CA GLU A 68 4.25 0.11 9.66
C GLU A 68 4.26 0.71 11.08
N GLN A 69 3.95 2.00 11.24
CA GLN A 69 3.76 2.66 12.53
C GLN A 69 2.55 2.09 13.27
N ARG A 70 1.44 1.82 12.57
CA ARG A 70 0.27 1.16 13.18
C ARG A 70 0.57 -0.24 13.68
N ARG A 71 1.31 -1.05 12.91
CA ARG A 71 1.74 -2.41 13.32
C ARG A 71 2.72 -2.38 14.50
N LYS A 72 3.67 -1.44 14.50
CA LYS A 72 4.61 -1.24 15.62
C LYS A 72 3.89 -0.74 16.87
N ALA A 73 2.96 0.21 16.74
CA ALA A 73 2.15 0.70 17.86
C ALA A 73 1.32 -0.43 18.48
N THR A 74 0.63 -1.24 17.67
CA THR A 74 -0.14 -2.38 18.22
C THR A 74 0.74 -3.45 18.86
N ALA A 75 1.93 -3.72 18.30
CA ALA A 75 2.88 -4.67 18.89
C ALA A 75 3.47 -4.14 20.21
N VAL A 76 3.84 -2.86 20.26
CA VAL A 76 4.33 -2.19 21.48
C VAL A 76 3.23 -2.14 22.55
N ASP A 77 2.00 -1.80 22.18
CA ASP A 77 0.84 -1.78 23.08
C ASP A 77 0.49 -3.18 23.62
N ALA A 78 0.75 -4.24 22.84
CA ALA A 78 0.60 -5.61 23.31
C ALA A 78 1.67 -5.98 24.35
N LEU A 79 2.93 -5.61 24.11
CA LEU A 79 4.05 -5.86 25.03
C LEU A 79 3.90 -5.09 26.36
N ILE A 80 3.49 -3.82 26.32
CA ILE A 80 3.25 -3.01 27.53
C ILE A 80 2.17 -3.64 28.42
N ARG A 81 1.14 -4.25 27.81
CA ARG A 81 0.02 -4.86 28.54
C ARG A 81 0.39 -6.18 29.21
N GLU A 82 1.38 -6.90 28.67
CA GLU A 82 1.90 -8.14 29.25
C GLU A 82 2.79 -7.84 30.47
N ASP A 83 3.66 -6.83 30.39
CA ASP A 83 4.50 -6.40 31.53
C ASP A 83 3.65 -5.84 32.69
N ALA A 84 2.56 -5.11 32.41
CA ALA A 84 1.66 -4.58 33.43
C ALA A 84 0.82 -5.66 34.15
N LYS A 85 0.74 -6.89 33.62
CA LYS A 85 0.05 -8.03 34.23
C LYS A 85 0.98 -8.91 35.07
N ALA A 86 2.29 -8.74 34.95
CA ALA A 86 3.32 -9.53 35.61
C ALA A 86 3.87 -8.85 36.89
N ALA A 87 3.44 -7.63 37.20
CA ALA A 87 3.77 -6.86 38.40
C ALA A 87 2.58 -6.75 39.34
#